data_AF-A0A1B6DHY6-F1
#
_entry.id   AF-A0A1B6DHY6-F1
#
_cell.length_a   1.000
_cell.length_b   1.000
_cell.length_c   1.000
_cell.angle_alpha   90.00
_cell.angle_beta   90.00
_cell.angle_gamma   90.00
#
_symmetry.space_group_name_H-M   'P 1'
#
loop_
_entity.id
_entity.type
_entity.pdbx_description
1 polymer ?
#
loop_
_entity_poly.entity_id
_entity_poly.type
_entity_poly.pdbx_seq_one_letter_code
_entity_poly.pdbx_strand_id
1 'polypeptide(L)'
;MNPTAPPLRGLPKVHKPDIPIRPLVNYTTAPSYKLAKKLETILKSQIVLEHNYSVKNSHELVNEIKNMEIKPHQILASFDVVNLYTNVPVTETVALVKDNLEKHSNLLPEAIEEMIILLSEVLKQNYFVFNDKYYVQTDVSGYGLTTIWHLI
;
A
#
# COMPACT_ATOMS: atom_id res chain seq x y z
N MET A 1 -23.19 -1.95 -10.34
CA MET A 1 -22.18 -1.12 -11.03
C MET A 1 -21.28 -2.06 -11.82
N ASN A 2 -21.16 -1.85 -13.13
CA ASN A 2 -20.32 -2.67 -14.00
C ASN A 2 -18.86 -2.23 -13.85
N PRO A 3 -17.88 -3.15 -13.89
CA PRO A 3 -16.47 -2.79 -13.86
C PRO A 3 -16.09 -1.86 -15.03
N THR A 4 -15.30 -0.85 -14.74
CA THR A 4 -14.73 0.07 -15.74
C THR A 4 -13.27 0.39 -15.41
N ALA A 5 -12.52 0.83 -16.40
CA ALA A 5 -11.12 1.21 -16.19
C ALA A 5 -11.01 2.33 -15.13
N PRO A 6 -10.06 2.22 -14.18
CA PRO A 6 -9.88 3.20 -13.12
C PRO A 6 -9.58 4.60 -13.68
N PRO A 7 -10.36 5.65 -13.32
CA PRO A 7 -10.08 7.00 -13.81
C PRO A 7 -8.95 7.67 -13.02
N LEU A 8 -8.07 8.38 -13.73
CA LEU A 8 -7.08 9.28 -13.14
C LEU A 8 -7.71 10.63 -12.80
N ARG A 9 -7.44 11.14 -11.59
CA ARG A 9 -7.84 12.46 -11.11
C ARG A 9 -6.63 13.20 -10.55
N GLY A 10 -6.58 14.52 -10.75
CA GLY A 10 -5.56 15.38 -10.13
C GLY A 10 -6.10 16.06 -8.88
N LEU A 11 -5.35 16.00 -7.77
CA LEU A 11 -5.66 16.71 -6.53
C LEU A 11 -4.59 17.77 -6.24
N PRO A 12 -4.94 19.06 -6.09
CA PRO A 12 -3.96 20.10 -5.79
C PRO A 12 -3.38 19.93 -4.38
N LYS A 13 -2.06 20.01 -4.24
CA LYS A 13 -1.38 20.08 -2.93
C LYS A 13 -1.37 21.51 -2.41
N VAL A 14 -2.53 21.99 -1.93
CA VAL A 14 -2.75 23.39 -1.49
C VAL A 14 -1.80 23.88 -0.38
N HIS A 15 -1.15 22.97 0.33
CA HIS A 15 -0.19 23.26 1.40
C HIS A 15 1.26 23.39 0.92
N LYS A 16 1.54 23.24 -0.39
CA LYS A 16 2.89 23.37 -0.97
C LYS A 16 2.99 24.61 -1.87
N PRO A 17 4.16 25.27 -1.94
CA PRO A 17 4.44 26.27 -2.96
C PRO A 17 4.12 25.73 -4.36
N ASP A 18 3.67 26.61 -5.26
CA ASP A 18 3.30 26.29 -6.65
C ASP A 18 2.14 25.30 -6.83
N ILE A 19 1.49 24.88 -5.74
CA ILE A 19 0.28 24.03 -5.71
C ILE A 19 0.39 22.84 -6.69
N PRO A 20 1.43 21.98 -6.56
CA PRO A 20 1.64 20.88 -7.49
C PRO A 20 0.45 19.91 -7.44
N ILE A 21 0.13 19.31 -8.59
CA ILE A 21 -0.93 18.30 -8.70
C ILE A 21 -0.43 16.94 -8.22
N ARG A 22 -1.23 16.29 -7.36
CA ARG A 22 -1.09 14.89 -6.98
C ARG A 22 -2.00 14.04 -7.88
N PRO A 23 -1.46 13.20 -8.77
CA PRO A 23 -2.27 12.25 -9.50
C PRO A 23 -2.80 11.15 -8.55
N LEU A 24 -4.07 10.80 -8.68
CA LEU A 24 -4.75 9.76 -7.93
C LEU A 24 -5.60 8.93 -8.89
N VAL A 25 -5.52 7.61 -8.80
CA VAL A 25 -6.36 6.72 -9.60
C VAL A 25 -7.37 6.05 -8.69
N ASN A 26 -8.64 6.12 -9.07
CA ASN A 26 -9.70 5.50 -8.30
C ASN A 26 -9.94 4.04 -8.77
N TYR A 27 -9.39 3.08 -8.03
CA TYR A 27 -9.56 1.66 -8.34
C TYR A 27 -10.91 1.05 -7.94
N THR A 28 -11.83 1.81 -7.33
CA THR A 28 -13.15 1.26 -6.96
C THR A 28 -13.96 0.75 -8.13
N THR A 29 -13.67 1.22 -9.34
CA THR A 29 -14.31 0.76 -10.58
C THR A 29 -13.60 -0.42 -11.23
N ALA A 30 -12.37 -0.75 -10.80
CA ALA A 30 -11.56 -1.80 -11.41
C ALA A 30 -12.26 -3.17 -11.36
N PRO A 31 -12.10 -4.03 -12.38
CA PRO A 31 -12.58 -5.41 -12.34
C PRO A 31 -12.08 -6.21 -11.13
N SER A 32 -10.83 -5.99 -10.70
CA SER A 32 -10.25 -6.64 -9.53
C SER A 32 -10.71 -6.08 -8.19
N TYR A 33 -11.41 -4.95 -8.13
CA TYR A 33 -11.66 -4.24 -6.87
C TYR A 33 -12.28 -5.13 -5.78
N LYS A 34 -13.33 -5.87 -6.14
CA LYS A 34 -14.02 -6.75 -5.19
C LYS A 34 -13.13 -7.91 -4.73
N LEU A 35 -12.31 -8.44 -5.65
CA LEU A 35 -11.34 -9.48 -5.34
C LEU A 35 -10.27 -8.95 -4.39
N ALA A 36 -9.69 -7.79 -4.68
CA ALA A 36 -8.71 -7.11 -3.85
C ALA A 36 -9.24 -6.90 -2.42
N LYS A 37 -10.47 -6.36 -2.29
CA LYS A 37 -11.10 -6.14 -0.98
C LYS A 37 -11.31 -7.45 -0.19
N LYS A 38 -11.65 -8.53 -0.90
CA LYS A 38 -11.81 -9.85 -0.27
C LYS A 38 -10.47 -10.41 0.18
N LEU A 39 -9.43 -10.31 -0.65
CA LEU A 39 -8.06 -10.69 -0.30
C LEU A 39 -7.56 -9.89 0.90
N GLU A 40 -7.69 -8.57 0.89
CA GLU A 40 -7.34 -7.70 2.04
C GLU A 40 -7.98 -8.20 3.33
N THR A 41 -9.28 -8.51 3.29
CA THR A 41 -10.01 -8.99 4.47
C THR A 41 -9.45 -10.31 4.98
N ILE A 42 -9.12 -11.24 4.06
CA ILE A 42 -8.55 -12.54 4.41
C ILE A 42 -7.13 -12.33 4.96
N LEU A 43 -6.26 -11.64 4.24
CA LEU A 43 -4.87 -11.39 4.62
C LEU A 43 -4.79 -10.71 6.00
N LYS A 44 -5.64 -9.71 6.29
CA LYS A 44 -5.71 -9.08 7.62
C LYS A 44 -6.06 -10.04 8.75
N SER A 45 -6.77 -11.13 8.46
CA SER A 45 -7.14 -12.14 9.46
C SER A 45 -6.13 -13.28 9.60
N GLN A 46 -5.24 -13.45 8.62
CA GLN A 46 -4.32 -14.60 8.53
C GLN A 46 -2.86 -14.21 8.72
N ILE A 47 -2.47 -13.01 8.29
CA ILE A 47 -1.10 -12.52 8.44
C ILE A 47 -0.87 -12.14 9.90
N VAL A 48 0.26 -12.61 10.43
CA VAL A 48 0.78 -12.19 11.73
C VAL A 48 1.92 -11.20 11.50
N LEU A 49 1.72 -9.96 11.95
CA LEU A 49 2.76 -8.91 11.94
C LEU A 49 3.20 -8.62 13.37
N GLU A 50 4.52 -8.60 13.58
CA GLU A 50 5.10 -8.14 14.84
C GLU A 50 5.10 -6.60 14.87
N HIS A 51 4.34 -6.03 15.79
CA HIS A 51 4.15 -4.57 15.92
C HIS A 51 5.06 -3.94 16.99
N ASN A 52 6.20 -4.58 17.28
CA ASN A 52 7.07 -4.24 18.43
C ASN A 52 7.60 -2.80 18.43
N TYR A 53 7.59 -2.12 17.27
CA TYR A 53 8.09 -0.75 17.10
C TYR A 53 7.11 0.17 16.37
N SER A 54 5.83 -0.20 16.29
CA SER A 54 4.80 0.62 15.66
C SER A 54 3.88 1.23 16.71
N VAL A 55 3.71 2.54 16.63
CA VAL A 55 2.72 3.31 17.41
C VAL A 55 1.42 3.40 16.61
N LYS A 56 0.27 3.34 17.29
CA LYS A 56 -1.06 3.39 16.65
C LYS A 56 -1.39 4.77 16.10
N ASN A 57 -0.94 5.82 16.79
CA ASN A 57 -1.26 7.21 16.44
C ASN A 57 -0.26 8.19 17.08
N SER A 58 -0.38 9.47 16.70
CA SER A 58 0.47 10.55 17.18
C SER A 58 0.36 10.81 18.69
N HIS A 59 -0.80 10.56 19.32
CA HIS A 59 -0.94 10.76 20.78
C HIS A 59 -0.17 9.70 21.57
N GLU A 60 -0.18 8.45 21.11
CA GLU A 60 0.60 7.37 21.71
C GLU A 60 2.10 7.65 21.60
N LEU A 61 2.57 8.05 20.41
CA LEU A 61 3.96 8.47 20.21
C LEU A 61 4.37 9.57 21.19
N VAL A 62 3.57 10.63 21.31
CA VAL A 62 3.83 11.73 22.26
C VAL A 62 3.90 11.20 23.69
N ASN A 63 3.00 10.30 24.08
CA ASN A 63 2.99 9.73 25.42
C ASN A 63 4.21 8.87 25.73
N GLU A 64 4.76 8.16 24.74
CA GLU A 64 5.98 7.35 24.89
C GLU A 64 7.23 8.22 24.99
N ILE A 65 7.35 9.26 24.16
CA ILE A 65 8.58 10.06 24.08
C ILE A 65 8.62 11.25 25.04
N LYS A 66 7.48 11.72 25.58
CA LYS A 66 7.41 12.95 26.40
C LYS A 66 8.32 12.96 27.63
N ASN A 67 8.59 11.80 28.21
CA ASN A 67 9.42 11.65 29.40
C ASN A 67 10.81 11.08 29.09
N MET A 68 11.15 10.94 27.81
CA MET A 68 12.44 10.39 27.40
C MET A 68 13.53 11.45 27.57
N GLU A 69 14.47 11.20 28.48
CA GLU A 69 15.61 12.09 28.69
C GLU A 69 16.67 11.85 27.59
N ILE A 70 16.95 12.88 26.78
CA ILE A 70 17.96 12.83 25.73
C ILE A 70 19.30 13.27 26.32
N LYS A 71 20.25 12.34 26.41
CA LYS A 71 21.60 12.63 26.92
C LYS A 71 22.37 13.57 25.97
N PRO A 72 23.40 14.30 26.44
CA PRO A 72 24.17 15.24 25.60
C PRO A 72 24.80 14.67 24.32
N HIS A 73 24.98 13.34 24.24
CA HIS A 73 25.55 12.64 23.07
C HIS A 73 24.50 11.93 22.21
N GLN A 74 23.21 12.09 22.53
CA GLN A 74 22.11 11.48 21.80
C GLN A 74 21.45 12.54 20.90
N ILE A 75 21.03 12.10 19.73
CA ILE A 75 20.28 12.92 18.77
C ILE A 75 19.00 12.19 18.39
N LEU A 76 17.93 12.97 18.18
CA LEU A 76 16.71 12.47 17.57
C LEU A 76 16.81 12.69 16.05
N ALA A 77 16.68 11.60 15.30
CA ALA A 77 16.64 11.64 13.83
C ALA A 77 15.25 11.25 13.35
N SER A 78 14.75 11.96 12.34
CA SER A 78 13.51 11.63 11.64
C SER A 78 13.84 11.27 10.19
N PHE A 79 13.32 10.13 9.75
CA PHE A 79 13.46 9.64 8.38
C PHE A 79 12.08 9.63 7.73
N ASP A 80 11.99 10.17 6.52
CA ASP A 80 10.77 10.14 5.70
C ASP A 80 11.02 9.28 4.46
N VAL A 81 10.13 8.33 4.21
CA VAL A 81 10.25 7.43 3.06
C VAL A 81 9.67 8.10 1.83
N VAL A 82 10.53 8.40 0.87
CA VAL A 82 10.13 8.98 -0.41
C VAL A 82 9.38 7.93 -1.24
N ASN A 83 8.18 8.28 -1.70
CA ASN A 83 7.39 7.48 -2.64
C ASN A 83 7.12 6.04 -2.16
N LEU A 84 6.81 5.86 -0.87
CA LEU A 84 6.60 4.54 -0.23
C LEU A 84 5.80 3.57 -1.10
N TYR A 85 4.62 3.97 -1.57
CA TYR A 85 3.72 3.10 -2.33
C TYR A 85 4.27 2.64 -3.68
N THR A 86 5.00 3.50 -4.39
CA THR A 86 5.51 3.10 -5.70
C THR A 86 6.81 2.30 -5.57
N ASN A 87 7.55 2.49 -4.48
CA ASN A 87 8.82 1.80 -4.25
C ASN A 87 8.71 0.46 -3.50
N VAL A 88 7.51 -0.02 -3.19
CA VAL A 88 7.36 -1.35 -2.56
C VAL A 88 7.67 -2.46 -3.59
N PRO A 89 8.66 -3.32 -3.33
CA PRO A 89 9.05 -4.39 -4.25
C PRO A 89 7.98 -5.49 -4.28
N VAL A 90 7.18 -5.54 -5.36
CA VAL A 90 5.98 -6.39 -5.45
C VAL A 90 6.30 -7.87 -5.34
N THR A 91 7.32 -8.35 -6.06
CA THR A 91 7.70 -9.78 -6.08
C THR A 91 8.10 -10.27 -4.69
N GLU A 92 8.96 -9.49 -4.03
CA GLU A 92 9.46 -9.74 -2.69
C GLU A 92 8.34 -9.68 -1.66
N THR A 93 7.41 -8.71 -1.80
CA THR A 93 6.24 -8.58 -0.94
C THR A 93 5.33 -9.81 -1.04
N VAL A 94 5.05 -10.29 -2.26
CA VAL A 94 4.24 -11.50 -2.46
C VAL A 94 4.91 -12.73 -1.86
N ALA A 95 6.24 -12.87 -1.99
CA ALA A 95 7.00 -13.95 -1.38
C ALA A 95 6.93 -13.91 0.16
N LEU A 96 7.04 -12.72 0.77
CA LEU A 96 6.90 -12.55 2.21
C LEU A 96 5.49 -12.88 2.71
N VAL A 97 4.45 -12.51 1.96
CA VAL A 97 3.07 -12.88 2.29
C VAL A 97 2.90 -14.39 2.25
N LYS A 98 3.44 -15.07 1.23
CA LYS A 98 3.40 -16.53 1.14
C LYS A 98 4.07 -17.19 2.35
N ASP A 99 5.30 -16.79 2.65
CA ASP A 99 6.08 -17.32 3.77
C ASP A 99 5.35 -17.10 5.12
N ASN A 100 4.75 -15.93 5.32
CA ASN A 100 3.98 -15.65 6.52
C ASN A 100 2.74 -16.56 6.65
N LEU A 101 1.99 -16.74 5.56
CA LEU A 101 0.81 -17.61 5.55
C LEU A 101 1.19 -19.07 5.80
N GLU A 102 2.26 -19.57 5.18
CA GLU A 102 2.74 -20.94 5.39
C GLU A 102 3.20 -21.19 6.83
N LYS A 103 3.76 -20.19 7.50
CA LYS A 103 4.26 -20.30 8.88
C LYS A 103 3.19 -20.12 9.95
N HIS A 104 2.21 -19.25 9.70
CA HIS A 104 1.34 -18.73 10.77
C HIS A 104 -0.15 -18.97 10.55
N SER A 105 -0.59 -19.26 9.33
CA SER A 105 -2.01 -19.50 9.05
C SER A 105 -2.38 -20.97 9.20
N ASN A 106 -3.66 -21.25 9.44
CA ASN A 106 -4.21 -22.62 9.46
C ASN A 106 -4.82 -23.02 8.09
N LEU A 107 -4.41 -22.34 7.02
CA LEU A 107 -4.93 -22.57 5.68
C LEU A 107 -4.29 -23.80 5.03
N LEU A 108 -5.04 -24.45 4.16
CA LEU A 108 -4.51 -25.53 3.34
C LEU A 108 -3.47 -24.97 2.34
N PRO A 109 -2.40 -25.70 2.01
CA PRO A 109 -1.39 -25.27 1.05
C PRO A 109 -1.98 -24.79 -0.29
N GLU A 110 -2.99 -25.50 -0.80
CA GLU A 110 -3.67 -25.16 -2.05
C GLU A 110 -4.39 -23.81 -1.97
N ALA A 111 -4.98 -23.50 -0.80
CA ALA A 111 -5.62 -22.20 -0.58
C ALA A 111 -4.59 -21.06 -0.51
N ILE A 112 -3.41 -21.31 0.06
CA ILE A 112 -2.31 -20.35 0.07
C ILE A 112 -1.84 -20.08 -1.37
N GLU A 113 -1.63 -21.12 -2.18
CA GLU A 113 -1.25 -20.97 -3.58
C GLU A 113 -2.28 -20.15 -4.38
N GLU A 114 -3.58 -20.48 -4.25
CA GLU A 114 -4.65 -19.73 -4.90
C GLU A 114 -4.64 -18.25 -4.48
N MET A 115 -4.50 -17.96 -3.19
CA MET A 115 -4.43 -16.58 -2.71
C MET A 115 -3.23 -15.82 -3.26
N ILE A 116 -2.07 -16.46 -3.36
CA ILE A 116 -0.85 -15.84 -3.89
C ILE A 116 -0.97 -15.56 -5.39
N ILE A 117 -1.60 -16.47 -6.15
CA ILE A 117 -1.94 -16.25 -7.56
C ILE A 117 -2.87 -15.04 -7.68
N LEU A 118 -3.97 -15.02 -6.92
CA LEU A 118 -4.94 -13.94 -6.96
C LEU A 118 -4.34 -12.60 -6.53
N LEU A 119 -3.51 -12.58 -5.48
CA LEU A 119 -2.80 -11.39 -5.02
C LEU A 119 -1.87 -10.85 -6.11
N SER A 120 -1.11 -11.74 -6.77
CA SER A 120 -0.22 -11.38 -7.87
C SER A 120 -1.00 -10.78 -9.04
N GLU A 121 -2.15 -11.36 -9.41
CA GLU A 121 -2.99 -10.84 -10.48
C GLU A 121 -3.62 -9.49 -10.14
N VAL A 122 -4.03 -9.27 -8.88
CA VAL A 122 -4.51 -7.97 -8.42
C VAL A 122 -3.42 -6.92 -8.49
N LEU A 123 -2.20 -7.24 -8.01
CA LEU A 123 -1.06 -6.31 -7.98
C LEU A 123 -0.55 -5.94 -9.39
N LYS A 124 -0.70 -6.82 -10.38
CA LYS A 124 -0.38 -6.53 -11.79
C LYS A 124 -1.34 -5.54 -12.45
N GLN A 125 -2.51 -5.25 -11.87
CA GLN A 125 -3.47 -4.32 -12.47
C GLN A 125 -3.04 -2.87 -12.25
N ASN A 126 -2.04 -2.41 -12.99
CA ASN A 126 -1.43 -1.08 -12.88
C ASN A 126 -1.82 -0.16 -14.04
N TYR A 127 -3.10 -0.14 -14.42
CA TYR A 127 -3.62 0.64 -15.54
C TYR A 127 -4.70 1.65 -15.12
N PHE A 128 -4.85 2.71 -15.90
CA PHE A 128 -5.86 3.74 -15.69
C PHE A 128 -6.29 4.40 -17.00
N VAL A 129 -7.41 5.13 -16.95
CA VAL A 129 -7.92 5.95 -18.06
C VAL A 129 -7.75 7.45 -17.75
N PHE A 130 -7.25 8.20 -18.73
CA PHE A 130 -7.15 9.65 -18.70
C PHE A 130 -7.40 10.21 -20.11
N ASN A 131 -8.29 11.20 -20.24
CA ASN A 131 -8.69 11.77 -21.53
C ASN A 131 -9.01 10.69 -22.59
N ASP A 132 -9.85 9.73 -22.21
CA ASP A 132 -10.29 8.59 -23.05
C ASP A 132 -9.17 7.69 -23.58
N LYS A 133 -7.97 7.79 -23.00
CA LYS A 133 -6.80 6.98 -23.32
C LYS A 133 -6.41 6.10 -22.15
N TYR A 134 -5.99 4.89 -22.46
CA TYR A 134 -5.54 3.90 -21.49
C TYR A 134 -4.04 4.01 -21.31
N TYR A 135 -3.60 3.96 -20.06
CA TYR A 135 -2.20 4.03 -19.67
C TYR A 135 -1.87 2.89 -18.71
N VAL A 136 -0.67 2.36 -18.84
CA VAL A 136 -0.07 1.40 -17.91
C VAL A 136 1.10 2.10 -17.23
N GLN A 137 1.19 1.97 -15.91
CA GLN A 137 2.29 2.55 -15.16
C GLN A 137 3.55 1.67 -15.31
N THR A 138 4.49 2.10 -16.14
CA THR A 138 5.74 1.38 -16.43
C THR A 138 6.88 1.69 -15.47
N ASP A 139 6.83 2.84 -14.80
CA ASP A 139 7.89 3.32 -13.93
C ASP A 139 7.32 3.94 -12.65
N VAL A 140 7.86 3.50 -11.51
CA VAL A 140 7.42 3.84 -10.15
C VAL A 140 8.16 5.05 -9.57
N SER A 141 9.08 5.64 -10.34
CA SER A 141 10.08 6.58 -9.84
C SER A 141 9.66 8.07 -9.79
N GLY A 142 8.53 8.51 -10.35
CA GLY A 142 8.31 9.95 -10.57
C GLY A 142 7.20 10.62 -9.75
N TYR A 143 5.99 10.08 -9.80
CA TYR A 143 4.80 10.75 -9.27
C TYR A 143 3.87 9.71 -8.67
N GLY A 144 3.73 9.74 -7.34
CA GLY A 144 3.00 8.77 -6.53
C GLY A 144 1.54 8.59 -6.92
N LEU A 145 1.31 7.84 -8.00
CA LEU A 145 0.04 7.22 -8.31
C LEU A 145 -0.23 6.22 -7.19
N THR A 146 -1.09 6.63 -6.26
CA THR A 146 -1.55 5.78 -5.16
C THR A 146 -2.67 4.91 -5.72
N THR A 147 -2.30 3.91 -6.53
CA THR A 147 -3.21 3.16 -7.40
C THR A 147 -3.71 1.88 -6.74
N ILE A 148 -2.86 1.11 -6.03
CA ILE A 148 -3.25 -0.24 -5.58
C ILE A 148 -3.23 -0.41 -4.05
N TRP A 149 -2.44 0.37 -3.32
CA TRP A 149 -2.19 0.15 -1.88
C TRP A 149 -3.27 0.66 -0.92
N HIS A 150 -4.31 1.34 -1.40
CA HIS A 150 -5.47 1.64 -0.56
C HIS A 150 -6.46 0.46 -0.48
N LEU A 151 -6.19 -0.63 -1.22
CA LEU A 151 -7.05 -1.81 -1.34
C LEU A 151 -6.42 -3.09 -0.80
N ILE A 152 -5.22 -3.00 -0.22
CA ILE A 152 -4.48 -4.09 0.42
C ILE A 152 -4.08 -3.61 1.82
#